data_AF-D3AK82-F1
#
_entry.id   AF-D3AK82-F1
#
_cell.length_a   1.000
_cell.length_b   1.000
_cell.length_c   1.000
_cell.angle_alpha   90.00
_cell.angle_beta   90.00
_cell.angle_gamma   90.00
#
_symmetry.space_group_name_H-M   'P 1'
#
loop_
_entity.id
_entity.type
_entity.pdbx_description
1 polymer ?
#
loop_
_entity_poly.entity_id
_entity_poly.type
_entity_poly.pdbx_seq_one_letter_code
_entity_poly.pdbx_strand_id
1 'polypeptide(L)' 'MTDSKILLVDDEKDIVDLMEEVLRQDGFREIRRAYRGSEAVTLCREFKPFRFQP' A
#
# COMPACT_ATOMS: atom_id res chain seq x y z
N MET A 1 11.05 3.36 13.43
CA MET A 1 9.78 2.62 13.40
C MET A 1 8.89 3.36 12.42
N THR A 2 8.60 2.78 11.26
CA THR A 2 7.71 3.39 10.27
C THR A 2 6.35 2.71 10.37
N ASP A 3 5.58 3.08 11.40
CA ASP A 3 4.16 2.68 11.57
C ASP A 3 3.21 3.32 10.53
N SER A 4 3.77 3.75 9.40
CA SER A 4 3.02 4.31 8.29
C SER A 4 2.26 3.21 7.58
N LYS A 5 0.94 3.39 7.52
CA LYS A 5 0.04 2.54 6.75
C LYS A 5 0.15 2.88 5.27
N ILE A 6 0.63 1.95 4.45
CA ILE A 6 0.82 2.12 3.01
C ILE A 6 -0.18 1.23 2.26
N LEU A 7 -0.88 1.80 1.29
CA LEU A 7 -1.72 1.05 0.35
C LEU A 7 -1.12 1.16 -1.05
N LEU A 8 -0.67 0.04 -1.59
CA LEU A 8 -0.22 -0.08 -2.97
C LEU A 8 -1.42 -0.36 -3.88
N VAL A 9 -1.56 0.43 -4.95
CA VAL A 9 -2.67 0.31 -5.90
C VAL A 9 -2.09 0.34 -7.31
N ASP A 10 -2.08 -0.81 -7.96
CA ASP A 10 -1.62 -0.97 -9.34
C ASP A 10 -2.24 -2.26 -9.91
N ASP A 11 -2.68 -2.26 -11.17
CA ASP A 11 -3.28 -3.45 -11.80
C ASP A 11 -2.24 -4.49 -12.23
N GLU A 12 -0.96 -4.14 -12.25
CA GLU A 12 0.16 -5.04 -12.52
C GLU A 12 0.69 -5.68 -11.23
N LYS A 13 0.40 -6.98 -11.06
CA LYS A 13 0.75 -7.71 -9.84
C LYS A 13 2.26 -7.74 -9.54
N ASP A 14 3.08 -7.89 -10.58
CA ASP A 14 4.53 -7.98 -10.46
C ASP A 14 5.14 -6.68 -9.90
N ILE A 15 4.59 -5.52 -10.30
CA ILE A 15 5.01 -4.21 -9.79
C ILE A 15 4.65 -4.06 -8.32
N VAL A 16 3.42 -4.44 -7.95
CA VAL A 16 2.95 -4.37 -6.56
C VAL A 16 3.81 -5.24 -5.64
N ASP A 17 4.13 -6.46 -6.08
CA ASP A 17 4.91 -7.41 -5.27
C ASP A 17 6.36 -6.90 -5.12
N LEU A 18 6.97 -6.36 -6.19
CA LEU A 18 8.29 -5.70 -6.12
C LEU A 18 8.29 -4.52 -5.14
N MET A 19 7.28 -3.65 -5.20
CA MET A 19 7.18 -2.49 -4.31
C MET A 19 6.97 -2.91 -2.85
N GLU A 20 6.18 -3.95 -2.60
CA GLU A 20 6.00 -4.48 -1.25
C GLU A 20 7.34 -4.99 -0.69
N GLU A 21 8.13 -5.74 -1.47
CA GLU A 21 9.44 -6.24 -1.04
C GLU A 21 10.39 -5.10 -0.66
N VAL A 22 10.49 -4.07 -1.49
CA VAL A 22 11.35 -2.89 -1.23
C VAL A 22 10.91 -2.17 0.04
N LEU A 23 9.61 -1.89 0.20
CA LEU A 23 9.08 -1.20 1.38
C LEU A 23 9.27 -2.04 2.66
N ARG A 24 9.17 -3.37 2.57
CA ARG A 24 9.46 -4.25 3.72
C ARG A 24 10.93 -4.22 4.10
N GLN A 25 11.84 -4.18 3.13
CA GLN A 25 13.28 -4.02 3.37
C GLN A 25 13.60 -2.69 4.07
N ASP A 26 12.88 -1.62 3.71
CA ASP A 26 12.96 -0.30 4.36
C ASP A 26 12.31 -0.25 5.76
N GLY A 27 11.71 -1.37 6.21
CA GLY A 27 11.18 -1.54 7.56
C GLY A 27 9.71 -1.18 7.73
N PHE A 28 8.98 -0.89 6.64
CA PHE A 28 7.53 -0.70 6.68
C PHE A 28 6.83 -2.05 6.91
N ARG A 29 5.93 -2.09 7.89
CA ARG A 29 5.23 -3.31 8.30
C ARG A 29 3.75 -3.33 7.88
N GLU A 30 3.13 -2.16 7.87
CA GLU A 30 1.71 -1.96 7.61
C GLU A 30 1.45 -1.67 6.13
N ILE A 31 1.59 -2.69 5.26
CA ILE A 31 1.39 -2.57 3.81
C ILE A 31 0.17 -3.39 3.39
N ARG A 32 -0.74 -2.78 2.63
CA ARG A 32 -1.85 -3.46 1.94
C ARG A 32 -1.74 -3.26 0.42
N ARG A 33 -2.38 -4.14 -0.33
CA ARG A 33 -2.37 -4.17 -1.79
C ARG A 33 -3.78 -4.13 -2.34
N ALA A 34 -3.96 -3.48 -3.48
CA ALA A 34 -5.17 -3.52 -4.27
C ALA A 34 -4.78 -3.60 -5.75
N TYR A 35 -5.46 -4.46 -6.51
CA TYR A 35 -5.21 -4.61 -7.95
C TYR A 35 -6.32 -4.01 -8.82
N ARG A 36 -7.35 -3.46 -8.17
CA ARG A 36 -8.51 -2.87 -8.81
C ARG A 36 -8.92 -1.60 -8.08
N GLY A 37 -9.41 -0.60 -8.82
CA GLY A 37 -9.86 0.65 -8.23
C GLY A 37 -10.98 0.48 -7.19
N SER A 38 -11.90 -0.46 -7.38
CA SER A 38 -12.98 -0.74 -6.43
C SER A 38 -12.46 -1.32 -5.09
N GLU A 39 -11.48 -2.21 -5.17
CA GLU A 39 -10.77 -2.76 -4.01
C GLU A 39 -9.98 -1.67 -3.30
N ALA A 40 -9.27 -0.82 -4.06
CA ALA A 40 -8.50 0.29 -3.53
C ALA A 40 -9.37 1.28 -2.75
N VAL A 41 -10.55 1.65 -3.28
CA VAL A 41 -11.47 2.57 -2.58
C VAL A 41 -11.98 1.95 -1.28
N THR A 42 -12.27 0.65 -1.28
CA THR A 42 -12.71 -0.07 -0.08
C THR A 42 -11.61 -0.09 0.98
N LEU A 43 -10.40 -0.50 0.59
CA LEU A 43 -9.24 -0.56 1.47
C LEU A 43 -8.81 0.81 1.97
N CYS A 44 -8.89 1.87 1.14
CA CYS A 44 -8.63 3.24 1.57
C CYS A 44 -9.52 3.66 2.76
N ARG A 45 -10.80 3.28 2.74
CA ARG A 45 -11.76 3.63 3.80
C ARG A 45 -11.51 2.85 5.10
N GLU A 46 -11.21 1.56 4.98
CA GLU A 46 -11.00 0.66 6.13
C GLU A 46 -9.62 0.85 6.76
N PHE A 47 -8.58 0.84 5.92
CA PHE A 47 -7.20 0.84 6.36
C PHE A 47 -6.73 2.24 6.77
N LYS A 48 -7.32 3.29 6.15
CA LYS A 48 -6.94 4.70 6.33
C LYS A 48 -5.42 4.87 6.21
N PRO A 49 -4.85 4.56 5.04
CA PRO A 49 -3.41 4.71 4.81
C PRO A 49 -2.99 6.17 5.03
N PHE A 50 -1.72 6.37 5.39
CA PHE A 50 -1.18 7.72 5.58
C PHE A 50 -1.35 8.53 4.30
N ARG A 51 -2.06 9.64 4.39
CA ARG A 51 -2.24 10.57 3.27
C ARG A 51 -1.05 11.52 3.27
N PHE A 52 -0.17 11.39 2.28
CA PHE A 52 0.81 12.43 2.01
C PHE A 52 0.06 13.72 1.66
N GLN A 53 0.21 14.75 2.50
CA GLN A 53 -0.23 16.10 2.18
C GLN A 53 1.00 16.90 1.77
N PRO A 54 0.93 17.68 0.67
CA PRO A 54 2.02 18.51 0.18
C PRO A 54 2.39 19.63 1.17
#